data_AF-A0A022QMM5-F1
#
_entry.id   AF-A0A022QMM5-F1
#
_cell.length_a   1.000
_cell.length_b   1.000
_cell.length_c   1.000
_cell.angle_alpha   90.00
_cell.angle_beta   90.00
_cell.angle_gamma   90.00
#
_symmetry.space_group_name_H-M   'P 1'
#
loop_
_entity.id
_entity.type
_entity.pdbx_description
1 polymer ?
#
loop_
_entity_poly.entity_id
_entity_poly.type
_entity_poly.pdbx_seq_one_letter_code
_entity_poly.pdbx_strand_id
1 'polypeptide(L)'
;MVSMAFSSVFSAPLLGLATVKMQMSSNSASMAFLDLSSRITSVGSSNSSFFRDGLPILSPNLFRFPLKARSFSTVNARTAAEKTVHDFTVKDIDGTDVSLGKFKGKALLIVNVASRCGLTSSNYTELSQIYEKYKAQGFEILAFPCNQFGGQEPGSNPEIKQFACTRYKAEFPIFDKVDVNGPNTAPVYQFLKSSAGGFLGDLVKWNFEKFLVDKNGKVVERYPPTTSPLQIEKDIQKLLAA
;
A
#
# COMPACT_ATOMS: atom_id res chain seq x y z
N MET A 1 4.48 52.35 53.45
CA MET A 1 3.67 51.37 52.70
C MET A 1 4.53 50.16 52.43
N VAL A 2 3.96 48.99 52.66
CA VAL A 2 4.63 47.75 53.08
C VAL A 2 5.30 47.03 51.90
N SER A 3 6.54 46.61 52.14
CA SER A 3 7.29 45.60 51.38
C SER A 3 6.88 44.21 51.88
N MET A 4 6.55 43.28 50.99
CA MET A 4 6.60 41.84 51.28
C MET A 4 6.99 41.06 50.03
N ALA A 5 8.20 40.50 50.07
CA ALA A 5 8.64 39.42 49.18
C ALA A 5 8.25 38.08 49.83
N PHE A 6 7.55 37.23 49.10
CA PHE A 6 7.25 35.86 49.50
C PHE A 6 8.26 34.90 48.86
N SER A 7 9.17 34.38 49.69
CA SER A 7 10.04 33.26 49.37
C SER A 7 9.25 31.96 49.54
N SER A 8 9.14 31.15 48.49
CA SER A 8 8.62 29.77 48.60
C SER A 8 9.79 28.79 48.49
N VAL A 9 10.01 28.07 49.59
CA VAL A 9 11.00 26.99 49.73
C VAL A 9 10.31 25.70 49.30
N PHE A 10 10.72 25.13 48.17
CA PHE A 10 10.28 23.79 47.76
C PHE A 10 11.28 22.76 48.31
N SER A 11 10.82 21.95 49.28
CA SER A 11 11.49 20.72 49.70
C SER A 11 11.28 19.63 48.65
N ALA A 12 12.36 19.08 48.13
CA ALA A 12 12.34 17.86 47.31
C ALA A 12 12.34 16.62 48.21
N PRO A 13 11.52 15.58 47.94
CA PRO A 13 11.68 14.30 48.60
C PRO A 13 12.69 13.40 47.87
N LEU A 14 13.39 12.66 48.71
CA LEU A 14 14.50 11.75 48.50
C LEU A 14 14.20 10.61 47.50
N LEU A 15 15.23 10.24 46.74
CA LEU A 15 15.34 9.08 45.87
C LEU A 15 15.12 7.75 46.62
N GLY A 16 14.12 6.97 46.19
CA GLY A 16 13.95 5.56 46.55
C GLY A 16 14.47 4.65 45.44
N LEU A 17 15.61 4.00 45.70
CA LEU A 17 16.23 3.00 44.84
C LEU A 17 15.47 1.66 45.00
N ALA A 18 14.78 1.20 43.95
CA ALA A 18 14.20 -0.15 43.91
C ALA A 18 14.71 -0.86 42.65
N THR A 19 15.70 -1.73 42.87
CA THR A 19 16.26 -2.66 41.89
C THR A 19 15.24 -3.78 41.66
N VAL A 20 14.63 -3.85 40.46
CA VAL A 20 13.85 -5.02 40.04
C VAL A 20 14.64 -5.77 38.97
N LYS A 21 14.87 -7.03 39.31
CA LYS A 21 15.70 -8.04 38.66
C LYS A 21 15.14 -8.42 37.28
N MET A 22 15.97 -8.36 36.24
CA MET A 22 15.70 -9.02 34.96
C MET A 22 15.62 -10.53 35.18
N GLN A 23 14.52 -11.15 34.75
CA GLN A 23 14.42 -12.60 34.59
C GLN A 23 14.40 -12.91 33.09
N MET A 24 15.56 -13.32 32.56
CA MET A 24 15.65 -13.95 31.26
C MET A 24 15.11 -15.37 31.37
N SER A 25 14.09 -15.69 30.58
CA SER A 25 13.65 -17.06 30.33
C SER A 25 14.19 -17.49 28.96
N SER A 26 15.27 -18.26 28.99
CA SER A 26 15.80 -18.99 27.85
C SER A 26 15.01 -20.28 27.64
N ASN A 27 14.26 -20.38 26.55
CA ASN A 27 13.82 -21.69 26.03
C ASN A 27 14.56 -21.95 24.72
N SER A 28 15.64 -22.73 24.85
CA SER A 28 16.25 -23.46 23.74
C SER A 28 15.47 -24.76 23.55
N ALA A 29 15.13 -25.09 22.30
CA ALA A 29 14.76 -26.44 21.92
C ALA A 29 15.38 -26.74 20.55
N SER A 30 16.13 -27.84 20.54
CA SER A 30 16.99 -28.34 19.46
C SER A 30 16.25 -28.76 18.19
N MET A 31 17.02 -28.70 17.11
CA MET A 31 16.81 -29.37 15.85
C MET A 31 16.56 -30.88 16.00
N ALA A 32 15.66 -31.40 15.16
CA ALA A 32 15.65 -32.80 14.76
C ALA A 32 15.45 -32.87 13.24
N PHE A 33 16.50 -33.33 12.56
CA PHE A 33 16.48 -33.78 11.18
C PHE A 33 15.74 -35.11 11.09
N LEU A 34 14.83 -35.26 10.12
CA LEU A 34 14.46 -36.56 9.59
C LEU A 34 14.47 -36.52 8.06
N ASP A 35 15.48 -37.21 7.56
CA ASP A 35 15.69 -37.66 6.20
C ASP A 35 14.71 -38.81 5.90
N LEU A 36 14.03 -38.78 4.74
CA LEU A 36 13.43 -39.99 4.18
C LEU A 36 13.46 -39.94 2.66
N SER A 37 14.53 -40.51 2.12
CA SER A 37 14.69 -40.88 0.73
C SER A 37 13.81 -42.08 0.34
N SER A 38 13.45 -42.09 -0.94
CA SER A 38 13.15 -43.23 -1.81
C SER A 38 11.80 -43.95 -1.67
N ARG A 39 11.02 -43.89 -2.76
CA ARG A 39 10.47 -45.09 -3.44
C ARG A 39 10.05 -44.73 -4.87
N ILE A 40 10.87 -45.20 -5.81
CA ILE A 40 10.59 -45.32 -7.24
C ILE A 40 10.13 -46.76 -7.50
N THR A 41 9.02 -46.92 -8.23
CA THR A 41 8.62 -48.09 -9.03
C THR A 41 7.67 -47.55 -10.12
N SER A 42 7.99 -47.48 -11.42
CA SER A 42 8.26 -48.51 -12.44
C SER A 42 7.01 -48.96 -13.22
N VAL A 43 7.23 -49.16 -14.54
CA VAL A 43 6.42 -49.84 -15.60
C VAL A 43 5.30 -49.00 -16.26
N GLY A 44 5.13 -48.93 -17.59
CA GLY A 44 5.77 -49.56 -18.75
C GLY A 44 5.45 -48.72 -20.02
N SER A 45 6.39 -48.59 -20.96
CA SER A 45 6.57 -49.41 -22.18
C SER A 45 5.46 -49.28 -23.23
N SER A 46 5.81 -48.71 -24.39
CA SER A 46 5.45 -49.27 -25.71
C SER A 46 6.39 -48.72 -26.79
N ASN A 47 7.02 -49.66 -27.49
CA ASN A 47 7.91 -49.49 -28.62
C ASN A 47 7.14 -49.12 -29.89
N SER A 48 7.80 -48.37 -30.79
CA SER A 48 8.05 -48.86 -32.15
C SER A 48 9.07 -47.97 -32.87
N SER A 49 10.20 -48.59 -33.20
CA SER A 49 11.08 -48.23 -34.32
C SER A 49 10.29 -48.08 -35.63
N PHE A 50 10.67 -47.17 -36.53
CA PHE A 50 10.98 -47.52 -37.92
C PHE A 50 11.36 -46.30 -38.80
N PHE A 51 12.33 -46.58 -39.66
CA PHE A 51 12.76 -45.93 -40.89
C PHE A 51 13.65 -44.68 -40.90
N ARG A 52 14.79 -44.94 -41.55
CA ARG A 52 15.85 -44.08 -42.03
C ARG A 52 15.56 -43.77 -43.52
N ASP A 53 16.27 -42.76 -44.03
CA ASP A 53 16.64 -42.51 -45.43
C ASP A 53 15.87 -41.44 -46.22
N GLY A 54 16.65 -40.50 -46.78
CA GLY A 54 16.53 -40.12 -48.19
C GLY A 54 15.83 -38.80 -48.56
N LEU A 55 16.62 -37.75 -48.81
CA LEU A 55 16.30 -36.66 -49.75
C LEU A 55 16.29 -37.21 -51.20
N PRO A 56 15.50 -36.68 -52.17
CA PRO A 56 15.79 -35.36 -52.74
C PRO A 56 14.61 -34.51 -53.27
N ILE A 57 14.99 -33.28 -53.60
CA ILE A 57 14.30 -32.14 -54.23
C ILE A 57 13.57 -32.52 -55.54
N LEU A 58 12.34 -32.01 -55.74
CA LEU A 58 11.76 -31.73 -57.06
C LEU A 58 10.63 -30.65 -56.98
N SER A 59 10.55 -29.87 -58.06
CA SER A 59 9.91 -28.58 -58.35
C SER A 59 8.45 -28.28 -57.92
N PRO A 60 8.04 -26.99 -57.87
CA PRO A 60 6.69 -26.57 -57.50
C PRO A 60 5.78 -26.50 -58.73
N ASN A 61 4.65 -27.21 -58.70
CA ASN A 61 3.53 -26.94 -59.60
C ASN A 61 2.61 -25.87 -58.98
N LEU A 62 2.50 -24.75 -59.69
CA LEU A 62 1.58 -23.64 -59.42
C LEU A 62 0.13 -24.15 -59.44
N PHE A 63 -0.51 -24.25 -58.28
CA PHE A 63 -1.96 -24.22 -58.18
C PHE A 63 -2.39 -22.83 -57.70
N ARG A 64 -2.82 -21.99 -58.64
CA ARG A 64 -3.41 -20.68 -58.38
C ARG A 64 -4.87 -20.88 -57.97
N PHE A 65 -5.12 -20.93 -56.66
CA PHE A 65 -6.48 -20.81 -56.11
C PHE A 65 -6.91 -19.33 -56.07
N PRO A 66 -8.16 -19.00 -56.41
CA PRO A 66 -8.65 -17.62 -56.33
C PRO A 66 -8.80 -17.21 -54.86
N LEU A 67 -7.97 -16.27 -54.40
CA LEU A 67 -8.12 -15.64 -53.09
C LEU A 67 -9.36 -14.75 -53.10
N LYS A 68 -10.46 -15.23 -52.52
CA LYS A 68 -11.63 -14.42 -52.21
C LYS A 68 -11.23 -13.39 -51.16
N ALA A 69 -11.24 -12.11 -51.55
CA ALA A 69 -10.94 -11.01 -50.65
C ALA A 69 -11.92 -11.05 -49.46
N ARG A 70 -11.41 -11.42 -48.28
CA ARG A 70 -12.13 -11.23 -47.02
C ARG A 70 -12.16 -9.74 -46.75
N SER A 71 -13.35 -9.15 -46.78
CA SER A 71 -13.61 -7.85 -46.19
C SER A 71 -13.22 -7.94 -44.71
N PHE A 72 -12.15 -7.24 -44.33
CA PHE A 72 -11.79 -7.06 -42.94
C PHE A 72 -12.80 -6.09 -42.35
N SER A 73 -13.77 -6.61 -41.61
CA SER A 73 -14.60 -5.79 -40.73
C SER A 73 -13.68 -5.19 -39.68
N THR A 74 -13.50 -3.87 -39.73
CA THR A 74 -12.80 -3.11 -38.71
C THR A 74 -13.56 -3.27 -37.39
N VAL A 75 -13.06 -4.16 -36.53
CA VAL A 75 -13.57 -4.29 -35.17
C VAL A 75 -13.09 -3.06 -34.43
N ASN A 76 -13.96 -2.07 -34.25
CA ASN A 76 -13.70 -0.96 -33.34
C ASN A 76 -13.63 -1.54 -31.93
N ALA A 77 -12.41 -1.89 -31.50
CA ALA A 77 -12.11 -2.12 -30.10
C ALA A 77 -12.39 -0.81 -29.38
N ARG A 78 -13.56 -0.71 -28.73
CA ARG A 78 -13.76 0.30 -27.68
C ARG A 78 -12.72 -0.02 -26.63
N THR A 79 -11.66 0.79 -26.56
CA THR A 79 -10.68 0.74 -25.48
C THR A 79 -11.48 0.76 -24.17
N ALA A 80 -11.56 -0.37 -23.47
CA ALA A 80 -12.09 -0.36 -22.12
C ALA A 80 -11.21 0.62 -21.34
N ALA A 81 -11.80 1.72 -20.86
CA ALA A 81 -11.06 2.69 -20.07
C ALA A 81 -10.39 1.94 -18.92
N GLU A 82 -9.07 2.07 -18.81
CA GLU A 82 -8.29 1.42 -17.76
C GLU A 82 -8.78 1.90 -16.40
N LYS A 83 -9.00 0.97 -15.46
CA LYS A 83 -9.51 1.31 -14.13
C LYS A 83 -8.50 2.17 -13.38
N THR A 84 -8.97 3.24 -12.76
CA THR A 84 -8.14 4.19 -12.00
C THR A 84 -8.66 4.35 -10.58
N VAL A 85 -7.87 5.00 -9.71
CA VAL A 85 -8.34 5.36 -8.36
C VAL A 85 -9.56 6.28 -8.38
N HIS A 86 -9.77 7.01 -9.48
CA HIS A 86 -10.86 7.98 -9.61
C HIS A 86 -12.23 7.33 -9.79
N ASP A 87 -12.28 6.03 -10.05
CA ASP A 87 -13.52 5.27 -10.25
C ASP A 87 -14.14 4.77 -8.92
N PHE A 88 -13.48 5.04 -7.79
CA PHE A 88 -13.95 4.61 -6.47
C PHE A 88 -14.72 5.71 -5.74
N THR A 89 -15.72 5.29 -4.99
CA THR A 89 -16.38 6.09 -3.96
C THR A 89 -16.05 5.48 -2.60
N VAL A 90 -15.71 6.33 -1.65
CA VAL A 90 -15.36 5.96 -0.28
C VAL A 90 -16.15 6.83 0.70
N LYS A 91 -16.23 6.42 1.96
CA LYS A 91 -16.81 7.27 3.01
C LYS A 91 -15.74 8.17 3.61
N ASP A 92 -16.03 9.45 3.78
CA ASP A 92 -15.20 10.32 4.60
C ASP A 92 -15.30 9.94 6.10
N ILE A 93 -14.48 10.57 6.94
CA ILE A 93 -14.47 10.32 8.37
C ILE A 93 -15.83 10.59 9.05
N ASP A 94 -16.69 11.42 8.45
CA ASP A 94 -18.02 11.73 8.96
C ASP A 94 -19.11 10.79 8.39
N GLY A 95 -18.73 9.80 7.57
CA GLY A 95 -19.60 8.78 6.99
C GLY A 95 -20.26 9.16 5.66
N THR A 96 -19.91 10.31 5.09
CA THR A 96 -20.48 10.81 3.83
C THR A 96 -19.75 10.20 2.64
N ASP A 97 -20.49 9.79 1.60
CA ASP A 97 -19.89 9.26 0.38
C ASP A 97 -19.15 10.36 -0.40
N VAL A 98 -17.89 10.09 -0.72
CA VAL A 98 -16.99 10.94 -1.48
C VAL A 98 -16.47 10.16 -2.68
N SER A 99 -16.82 10.63 -3.88
CA SER A 99 -16.20 10.13 -5.11
C SER A 99 -14.75 10.61 -5.18
N LEU A 100 -13.81 9.67 -5.36
CA LEU A 100 -12.40 9.99 -5.58
C LEU A 100 -12.16 10.65 -6.94
N GLY A 101 -13.15 10.63 -7.84
CA GLY A 101 -13.12 11.38 -9.10
C GLY A 101 -12.95 12.88 -8.91
N LYS A 102 -13.28 13.44 -7.74
CA LYS A 102 -13.03 14.85 -7.42
C LYS A 102 -11.54 15.23 -7.35
N PHE A 103 -10.66 14.24 -7.25
CA PHE A 103 -9.21 14.43 -7.18
C PHE A 103 -8.51 14.26 -8.54
N LYS A 104 -9.27 14.11 -9.63
CA LYS A 104 -8.71 14.07 -10.99
C LYS A 104 -7.80 15.27 -11.25
N GLY A 105 -6.64 15.02 -11.85
CA GLY A 105 -5.63 16.05 -12.13
C GLY A 105 -4.71 16.37 -10.96
N LYS A 106 -4.90 15.75 -9.77
CA LYS A 106 -3.98 15.88 -8.63
C LYS A 106 -3.08 14.65 -8.50
N ALA A 107 -1.84 14.87 -8.07
CA ALA A 107 -1.02 13.78 -7.54
C ALA A 107 -1.52 13.41 -6.13
N LEU A 108 -1.68 12.12 -5.84
CA LEU A 108 -2.21 11.65 -4.55
C LEU A 108 -1.18 10.82 -3.80
N LEU A 109 -1.09 11.04 -2.49
CA LEU A 109 -0.44 10.11 -1.58
C LEU A 109 -1.50 9.45 -0.69
N ILE A 110 -1.76 8.16 -0.92
CA ILE A 110 -2.77 7.40 -0.19
C ILE A 110 -2.07 6.59 0.90
N VAL A 111 -2.52 6.73 2.15
CA VAL A 111 -1.82 6.19 3.32
C VAL A 111 -2.80 5.50 4.27
N ASN A 112 -2.48 4.29 4.75
CA ASN A 112 -3.21 3.69 5.87
C ASN A 112 -2.62 4.19 7.20
N VAL A 113 -3.43 4.75 8.07
CA VAL A 113 -2.97 5.44 9.29
C VAL A 113 -3.45 4.76 10.57
N ALA A 114 -2.77 5.04 11.68
CA ALA A 114 -3.11 4.58 13.01
C ALA A 114 -2.74 5.65 14.06
N SER A 115 -3.56 5.82 15.10
CA SER A 115 -3.31 6.81 16.18
C SER A 115 -2.34 6.31 17.27
N ARG A 116 -2.23 4.98 17.47
CA ARG A 116 -1.46 4.37 18.57
C ARG A 116 -0.30 3.49 18.07
N CYS A 117 0.36 3.92 17.00
CA CYS A 117 1.52 3.23 16.43
C CYS A 117 2.82 3.96 16.81
N GLY A 118 3.92 3.22 16.95
CA GLY A 118 5.25 3.81 17.16
C GLY A 118 5.71 4.74 16.02
N LEU A 119 5.09 4.61 14.84
CA LEU A 119 5.36 5.42 13.66
C LEU A 119 4.44 6.65 13.53
N THR A 120 3.42 6.78 14.40
CA THR A 120 2.37 7.81 14.27
C THR A 120 2.94 9.22 14.32
N SER A 121 3.79 9.52 15.31
CA SER A 121 4.27 10.89 15.49
C SER A 121 5.12 11.38 14.32
N SER A 122 6.09 10.61 13.85
CA SER A 122 6.91 11.01 12.70
C SER A 122 6.08 11.10 11.42
N ASN A 123 5.25 10.10 11.14
CA ASN A 123 4.48 10.08 9.90
C ASN A 123 3.47 11.21 9.82
N TYR A 124 2.64 11.44 10.84
CA TYR A 124 1.67 12.53 10.78
C TYR A 124 2.35 13.91 10.69
N THR A 125 3.42 14.14 11.45
CA THR A 125 4.16 15.40 11.38
C THR A 125 4.71 15.65 9.98
N GLU A 126 5.35 14.65 9.38
CA GLU A 126 5.93 14.77 8.05
C GLU A 126 4.87 14.85 6.94
N LEU A 127 3.76 14.12 7.06
CA LEU A 127 2.61 14.21 6.15
C LEU A 127 2.00 15.62 6.17
N SER A 128 1.78 16.20 7.37
CA SER A 128 1.29 17.58 7.49
C SER A 128 2.28 18.57 6.87
N GLN A 129 3.59 18.37 7.06
CA GLN A 129 4.62 19.23 6.49
C GLN A 129 4.62 19.22 4.95
N ILE A 130 4.63 18.04 4.32
CA ILE A 130 4.61 17.96 2.84
C ILE A 130 3.27 18.45 2.30
N TYR A 131 2.16 18.19 3.00
CA TYR A 131 0.85 18.64 2.57
C TYR A 131 0.76 20.16 2.58
N GLU A 132 1.22 20.81 3.65
CA GLU A 132 1.26 22.28 3.72
C GLU A 132 2.01 22.89 2.54
N LYS A 133 3.15 22.28 2.17
CA LYS A 133 4.00 22.75 1.09
C LYS A 133 3.35 22.62 -0.30
N TYR A 134 2.61 21.55 -0.55
CA TYR A 134 2.17 21.17 -1.90
C TYR A 134 0.66 21.16 -2.14
N LYS A 135 -0.20 21.31 -1.12
CA LYS A 135 -1.66 21.26 -1.26
C LYS A 135 -2.22 22.23 -2.29
N ALA A 136 -1.60 23.40 -2.43
CA ALA A 136 -1.98 24.43 -3.42
C ALA A 136 -1.41 24.17 -4.84
N GLN A 137 -0.58 23.15 -5.01
CA GLN A 137 0.14 22.86 -6.26
C GLN A 137 -0.40 21.62 -6.98
N GLY A 138 -1.59 21.14 -6.61
CA GLY A 138 -2.19 19.93 -7.20
C GLY A 138 -1.73 18.62 -6.53
N PHE A 139 -1.38 18.68 -5.25
CA PHE A 139 -1.12 17.51 -4.42
C PHE A 139 -2.24 17.29 -3.39
N GLU A 140 -2.54 16.04 -3.07
CA GLU A 140 -3.51 15.67 -2.05
C GLU A 140 -3.02 14.44 -1.25
N ILE A 141 -3.30 14.40 0.06
CA ILE A 141 -3.10 13.20 0.87
C ILE A 141 -4.46 12.60 1.20
N LEU A 142 -4.63 11.29 1.00
CA LEU A 142 -5.84 10.57 1.38
C LEU A 142 -5.52 9.58 2.51
N ALA A 143 -5.91 9.91 3.74
CA ALA A 143 -5.62 9.11 4.92
C ALA A 143 -6.78 8.16 5.26
N PHE A 144 -6.48 6.86 5.34
CA PHE A 144 -7.44 5.81 5.67
C PHE A 144 -7.09 5.16 7.00
N PRO A 145 -7.79 5.47 8.10
CA PRO A 145 -7.57 4.81 9.38
C PRO A 145 -7.79 3.29 9.27
N CYS A 146 -6.96 2.48 9.93
CA CYS A 146 -7.07 1.02 9.88
C CYS A 146 -6.65 0.38 11.20
N ASN A 147 -7.48 -0.52 11.73
CA ASN A 147 -7.23 -1.16 13.03
C ASN A 147 -6.63 -2.58 12.93
N GLN A 148 -6.33 -3.05 11.72
CA GLN A 148 -5.89 -4.44 11.48
C GLN A 148 -4.47 -4.73 11.98
N PHE A 149 -3.68 -3.70 12.32
CA PHE A 149 -2.28 -3.83 12.69
C PHE A 149 -2.10 -3.54 14.18
N GLY A 150 -2.10 -4.61 14.98
CA GLY A 150 -1.90 -4.53 16.43
C GLY A 150 -2.98 -3.77 17.20
N GLY A 151 -4.18 -3.58 16.63
CA GLY A 151 -5.25 -2.83 17.28
C GLY A 151 -4.90 -1.36 17.54
N GLN A 152 -4.06 -0.76 16.70
CA GLN A 152 -3.48 0.57 16.91
C GLN A 152 -4.37 1.74 16.45
N GLU A 153 -5.58 1.47 15.95
CA GLU A 153 -6.61 2.46 15.62
C GLU A 153 -7.98 2.09 16.25
N PRO A 154 -8.05 1.94 17.59
CA PRO A 154 -9.24 1.43 18.26
C PRO A 154 -10.37 2.45 18.34
N GLY A 155 -10.07 3.74 18.17
CA GLY A 155 -11.04 4.83 18.30
C GLY A 155 -12.15 4.78 17.25
N SER A 156 -13.24 5.47 17.56
CA SER A 156 -14.30 5.84 16.63
C SER A 156 -13.83 6.94 15.66
N ASN A 157 -14.54 7.13 14.55
CA ASN A 157 -14.17 8.15 13.57
C ASN A 157 -14.07 9.57 14.17
N PRO A 158 -14.99 10.04 15.03
CA PRO A 158 -14.84 11.35 15.67
C PRO A 158 -13.56 11.47 16.52
N GLU A 159 -13.21 10.41 17.26
CA GLU A 159 -11.97 10.39 18.08
C GLU A 159 -10.72 10.41 17.19
N ILE A 160 -10.72 9.66 16.09
CA ILE A 160 -9.62 9.62 15.12
C ILE A 160 -9.44 10.99 14.46
N LYS A 161 -10.55 11.61 14.01
CA LYS A 161 -10.55 12.96 13.44
C LYS A 161 -9.97 13.97 14.43
N GLN A 162 -10.48 13.96 15.66
CA GLN A 162 -10.04 14.87 16.72
C GLN A 162 -8.54 14.69 17.01
N PHE A 163 -8.07 13.45 17.10
CA PHE A 163 -6.67 13.12 17.32
C PHE A 163 -5.78 13.70 16.21
N ALA A 164 -6.06 13.37 14.95
CA ALA A 164 -5.24 13.78 13.82
C ALA A 164 -5.23 15.31 13.63
N CYS A 165 -6.42 15.94 13.65
CA CYS A 165 -6.55 17.37 13.40
C CYS A 165 -5.98 18.22 14.56
N THR A 166 -6.20 17.82 15.82
CA THR A 166 -5.73 18.63 16.96
C THR A 166 -4.26 18.42 17.25
N ARG A 167 -3.79 17.16 17.24
CA ARG A 167 -2.42 16.84 17.64
C ARG A 167 -1.40 17.13 16.55
N TYR A 168 -1.78 16.90 15.29
CA TYR A 168 -0.86 16.98 14.15
C TYR A 168 -1.26 18.01 13.10
N LYS A 169 -2.35 18.77 13.33
CA LYS A 169 -2.86 19.77 12.38
C LYS A 169 -3.06 19.15 10.99
N ALA A 170 -3.59 17.93 10.95
CA ALA A 170 -3.90 17.26 9.70
C ALA A 170 -5.02 18.02 8.97
N GLU A 171 -4.66 18.69 7.87
CA GLU A 171 -5.59 19.45 7.00
C GLU A 171 -5.99 18.67 5.74
N PHE A 172 -5.44 17.47 5.54
CA PHE A 172 -5.77 16.61 4.43
C PHE A 172 -7.00 15.73 4.73
N PRO A 173 -7.72 15.25 3.71
CA PRO A 173 -8.85 14.33 3.86
C PRO A 173 -8.52 13.08 4.67
N ILE A 174 -9.31 12.85 5.72
CA ILE A 174 -9.35 11.61 6.48
C ILE A 174 -10.66 10.90 6.13
N PHE A 175 -10.58 9.61 5.83
CA PHE A 175 -11.70 8.78 5.44
C PHE A 175 -12.18 7.90 6.59
N ASP A 176 -13.29 7.20 6.36
CA ASP A 176 -13.81 6.19 7.27
C ASP A 176 -12.75 5.11 7.55
N LYS A 177 -12.85 4.49 8.73
CA LYS A 177 -11.97 3.39 9.10
C LYS A 177 -12.26 2.19 8.23
N VAL A 178 -11.23 1.65 7.58
CA VAL A 178 -11.37 0.55 6.61
C VAL A 178 -10.43 -0.61 6.92
N ASP A 179 -10.83 -1.79 6.46
CA ASP A 179 -9.94 -2.93 6.32
C ASP A 179 -9.14 -2.80 5.03
N VAL A 180 -7.83 -3.00 5.12
CA VAL A 180 -6.90 -2.93 3.98
C VAL A 180 -6.43 -4.32 3.52
N ASN A 181 -6.71 -5.35 4.31
CA ASN A 181 -6.40 -6.74 4.05
C ASN A 181 -7.59 -7.66 4.37
N GLY A 182 -7.55 -8.90 3.85
CA GLY A 182 -8.56 -9.92 4.11
C GLY A 182 -9.84 -9.78 3.25
N PRO A 183 -10.87 -10.59 3.53
CA PRO A 183 -12.09 -10.64 2.73
C PRO A 183 -12.89 -9.33 2.73
N ASN A 184 -12.74 -8.52 3.76
CA ASN A 184 -13.42 -7.22 3.90
C ASN A 184 -12.56 -6.04 3.38
N THR A 185 -11.45 -6.31 2.67
CA THR A 185 -10.58 -5.25 2.14
C THR A 185 -11.42 -4.25 1.33
N ALA A 186 -11.32 -2.96 1.66
CA ALA A 186 -11.98 -1.90 0.91
C ALA A 186 -11.60 -1.96 -0.58
N PRO A 187 -12.55 -1.81 -1.52
CA PRO A 187 -12.28 -1.96 -2.95
C PRO A 187 -11.13 -1.07 -3.47
N VAL A 188 -10.97 0.13 -2.91
CA VAL A 188 -9.85 1.02 -3.25
C VAL A 188 -8.51 0.39 -2.87
N TYR A 189 -8.38 -0.23 -1.69
CA TYR A 189 -7.15 -0.92 -1.27
C TYR A 189 -6.90 -2.22 -2.04
N GLN A 190 -7.94 -2.91 -2.52
CA GLN A 190 -7.76 -4.03 -3.44
C GLN A 190 -7.05 -3.57 -4.71
N PHE A 191 -7.51 -2.46 -5.29
CA PHE A 191 -6.88 -1.85 -6.47
C PHE A 191 -5.46 -1.34 -6.20
N LEU A 192 -5.24 -0.62 -5.09
CA LEU A 192 -3.91 -0.08 -4.79
C LEU A 192 -2.87 -1.19 -4.66
N LYS A 193 -3.23 -2.30 -4.01
CA LYS A 193 -2.34 -3.45 -3.83
C LYS A 193 -2.07 -4.18 -5.15
N SER A 194 -3.09 -4.38 -5.99
CA SER A 194 -2.92 -5.05 -7.29
C SER A 194 -2.13 -4.21 -8.30
N SER A 195 -2.30 -2.89 -8.28
CA SER A 195 -1.69 -1.98 -9.26
C SER A 195 -0.22 -1.69 -8.97
N ALA A 196 0.26 -1.91 -7.74
CA ALA A 196 1.63 -1.62 -7.35
C ALA A 196 2.69 -2.67 -7.79
N GLY A 197 2.28 -3.75 -8.47
CA GLY A 197 3.17 -4.60 -9.29
C GLY A 197 4.45 -5.17 -8.64
N GLY A 198 4.50 -5.32 -7.32
CA GLY A 198 5.73 -5.66 -6.59
C GLY A 198 5.86 -7.13 -6.16
N PHE A 199 7.10 -7.60 -6.04
CA PHE A 199 7.49 -8.89 -5.42
C PHE A 199 7.07 -8.99 -3.93
N LEU A 200 6.80 -7.85 -3.29
CA LEU A 200 6.20 -7.74 -1.96
C LEU A 200 4.70 -8.00 -2.10
N GLY A 201 4.33 -9.27 -1.98
CA GLY A 201 2.98 -9.76 -2.26
C GLY A 201 1.83 -8.92 -1.71
N ASP A 202 0.64 -9.16 -2.26
CA ASP A 202 -0.59 -8.34 -2.28
C ASP A 202 -1.15 -7.78 -0.96
N LEU A 203 -0.49 -7.99 0.19
CA LEU A 203 -0.92 -7.52 1.50
C LEU A 203 -0.16 -6.27 1.93
N VAL A 204 -0.89 -5.32 2.53
CA VAL A 204 -0.32 -4.20 3.29
C VAL A 204 0.33 -4.79 4.55
N LYS A 205 1.59 -4.42 4.82
CA LYS A 205 2.42 -5.07 5.84
C LYS A 205 2.24 -4.47 7.23
N TRP A 206 1.98 -3.17 7.32
CA TRP A 206 1.79 -2.47 8.59
C TRP A 206 1.07 -1.13 8.41
N ASN A 207 0.88 -0.39 9.52
CA ASN A 207 0.48 1.01 9.51
C ASN A 207 1.50 1.87 8.74
N PHE A 208 1.00 2.92 8.09
CA PHE A 208 1.75 3.90 7.30
C PHE A 208 2.41 3.35 6.03
N GLU A 209 1.80 2.38 5.38
CA GLU A 209 2.17 2.09 4.00
C GLU A 209 1.60 3.17 3.08
N LYS A 210 2.36 3.56 2.04
CA LYS A 210 1.98 4.67 1.15
C LYS A 210 1.91 4.22 -0.30
N PHE A 211 0.92 4.71 -1.01
CA PHE A 211 0.77 4.55 -2.45
C PHE A 211 0.79 5.93 -3.10
N LEU A 212 1.74 6.16 -4.00
CA LEU A 212 1.80 7.39 -4.78
C LEU A 212 1.06 7.17 -6.10
N VAL A 213 0.17 8.10 -6.41
CA VAL A 213 -0.73 8.04 -7.56
C VAL A 213 -0.54 9.29 -8.42
N ASP A 214 -0.44 9.11 -9.72
CA ASP A 214 -0.31 10.22 -10.67
C ASP A 214 -1.62 11.00 -10.89
N LYS A 215 -1.54 12.09 -11.65
CA LYS A 215 -2.67 12.95 -12.00
C LYS A 215 -3.78 12.23 -12.78
N ASN A 216 -3.48 11.09 -13.41
CA ASN A 216 -4.42 10.26 -14.16
C ASN A 216 -5.08 9.19 -13.28
N GLY A 217 -4.64 9.03 -12.03
CA GLY A 217 -5.19 8.09 -11.08
C GLY A 217 -4.54 6.70 -11.13
N LYS A 218 -3.33 6.59 -11.71
CA LYS A 218 -2.54 5.36 -11.75
C LYS A 218 -1.55 5.31 -10.60
N VAL A 219 -1.43 4.15 -9.96
CA VAL A 219 -0.40 3.92 -8.93
C VAL A 219 0.95 3.88 -9.61
N VAL A 220 1.87 4.74 -9.19
CA VAL A 220 3.22 4.84 -9.76
C VAL A 220 4.30 4.31 -8.83
N GLU A 221 4.05 4.31 -7.51
CA GLU A 221 5.00 3.79 -6.53
C GLU A 221 4.30 3.36 -5.23
N ARG A 222 4.89 2.40 -4.50
CA ARG A 222 4.43 1.90 -3.21
C ARG A 222 5.58 1.88 -2.22
N TYR A 223 5.43 2.60 -1.11
CA TYR A 223 6.46 2.76 -0.10
C TYR A 223 6.11 1.99 1.18
N PRO A 224 7.08 1.24 1.75
CA PRO A 224 6.85 0.52 2.99
C PRO A 224 6.65 1.49 4.18
N PRO A 225 6.08 0.98 5.30
CA PRO A 225 5.89 1.71 6.56
C PRO A 225 7.09 2.55 7.04
N THR A 226 8.30 2.02 6.84
CA THR A 226 9.57 2.63 7.28
C THR A 226 10.05 3.78 6.42
N THR A 227 9.50 3.97 5.21
CA THR A 227 9.83 5.11 4.37
C THR A 227 9.19 6.37 4.96
N SER A 228 10.04 7.35 5.27
CA SER A 228 9.62 8.67 5.76
C SER A 228 8.86 9.42 4.65
N PRO A 229 7.72 10.07 4.95
CA PRO A 229 7.03 10.92 3.98
C PRO A 229 7.92 11.99 3.33
N LEU A 230 8.89 12.55 4.05
CA LEU A 230 9.86 13.51 3.48
C LEU A 230 10.76 12.89 2.41
N GLN A 231 11.06 11.59 2.49
CA GLN A 231 11.84 10.91 1.45
C GLN A 231 11.07 10.76 0.13
N ILE A 232 9.73 10.80 0.17
CA ILE A 232 8.82 10.70 -0.98
C ILE A 232 8.69 12.06 -1.72
N GLU A 233 9.11 13.16 -1.09
CA GLU A 233 8.95 14.53 -1.61
C GLU A 233 9.48 14.70 -3.04
N LYS A 234 10.63 14.10 -3.35
CA LYS A 234 11.21 14.17 -4.70
C LYS A 234 10.31 13.54 -5.77
N ASP A 235 9.61 12.46 -5.44
CA ASP A 235 8.72 11.77 -6.37
C ASP A 235 7.39 12.53 -6.52
N ILE A 236 6.91 13.16 -5.44
CA ILE A 236 5.79 14.11 -5.52
C ILE A 236 6.14 15.26 -6.47
N GLN A 237 7.30 15.88 -6.32
CA GLN A 237 7.74 16.98 -7.18
C GLN A 237 7.79 16.59 -8.67
N LYS A 238 8.22 15.37 -8.99
CA LYS A 238 8.21 14.85 -10.38
C LYS A 238 6.80 14.80 -10.93
N LEU A 239 5.82 14.32 -10.16
CA LEU A 239 4.43 14.26 -10.61
C LEU A 239 3.80 15.65 -10.72
N LEU A 240 4.18 16.59 -9.88
CA LEU A 240 3.67 17.96 -9.95
C LEU A 240 4.19 18.70 -11.18
N ALA A 241 5.44 18.45 -11.59
CA ALA A 241 6.06 19.06 -12.77
C ALA A 241 5.64 18.45 -14.11
N ALA A 242 4.98 17.29 -14.11
CA ALA A 242 4.52 16.57 -15.30
C ALA A 242 3.22 17.13 -15.89
#